data_AF-A0A820PU55-F1
#
_entry.id   AF-A0A820PU55-F1
#
_cell.length_a   1.000
_cell.length_b   1.000
_cell.length_c   1.000
_cell.angle_alpha   90.00
_cell.angle_beta   90.00
_cell.angle_gamma   90.00
#
_symmetry.space_group_name_H-M   'P 1'
#
loop_
_entity.id
_entity.type
_entity.pdbx_description
1 polymer ?
#
loop_
_entity_poly.entity_id
_entity_poly.type
_entity_poly.pdbx_seq_one_letter_code
_entity_poly.pdbx_strand_id
1 'polypeptide(L)'
;RVNVEQRKALVDFGQYVAECLPRFVQHVQMSSTNELEILIHPDGLFSVIAFLKDHTNAQFSSLADITAIDVPTRTYRFELVYNLLSLRFNSRVRVKTYTDEMTPVASICDLYDAAN
;
A
#
# COMPACT_ATOMS: atom_id res chain seq x y z
N ARG A 1 20.46 -10.05 10.76
CA ARG A 1 20.94 -10.52 9.44
C ARG A 1 19.79 -10.33 8.47
N VAL A 2 19.93 -9.45 7.47
CA VAL A 2 18.88 -9.23 6.47
C VAL A 2 18.75 -10.50 5.63
N ASN A 3 17.54 -11.06 5.55
CA ASN A 3 17.28 -12.24 4.75
C ASN A 3 17.12 -11.83 3.27
N VAL A 4 18.15 -12.09 2.47
CA VAL A 4 18.23 -11.68 1.06
C VAL A 4 17.11 -12.32 0.23
N GLU A 5 16.70 -13.55 0.55
CA GLU A 5 15.64 -14.27 -0.15
C GLU A 5 14.27 -13.63 0.08
N GLN A 6 13.97 -13.23 1.32
CA GLN A 6 12.74 -12.52 1.65
C GLN A 6 12.66 -11.18 0.93
N ARG A 7 13.77 -10.44 0.86
CA ARG A 7 13.82 -9.18 0.11
C ARG A 7 13.51 -9.40 -1.37
N LYS A 8 14.08 -10.45 -1.98
CA LYS A 8 13.81 -10.78 -3.39
C LYS A 8 12.34 -11.11 -3.60
N ALA A 9 11.75 -11.94 -2.74
CA ALA A 9 10.34 -12.30 -2.81
C ALA A 9 9.40 -11.08 -2.72
N LEU A 10 9.73 -10.09 -1.87
CA LEU A 10 8.96 -8.85 -1.77
C LEU A 10 9.08 -7.98 -3.03
N VAL A 11 10.26 -7.92 -3.64
CA VAL A 11 10.46 -7.20 -4.92
C VAL A 11 9.67 -7.86 -6.04
N ASP A 12 9.76 -9.19 -6.16
CA ASP A 12 9.04 -9.95 -7.17
C ASP A 12 7.51 -9.80 -6.98
N PHE A 13 7.03 -9.84 -5.73
CA PHE A 13 5.63 -9.58 -5.40
C PHE A 13 5.19 -8.15 -5.75
N GLY A 14 6.03 -7.16 -5.45
CA GLY A 14 5.77 -5.77 -5.81
C GLY A 14 5.63 -5.57 -7.32
N GLN A 15 6.53 -6.18 -8.11
CA GLN A 15 6.44 -6.19 -9.57
C GLN A 15 5.15 -6.87 -10.06
N TYR A 16 4.80 -8.00 -9.46
CA TYR A 16 3.55 -8.71 -9.77
C TYR A 16 2.30 -7.83 -9.53
N VAL A 17 2.25 -7.07 -8.43
CA VAL A 17 1.14 -6.14 -8.17
C VAL A 17 1.10 -5.02 -9.22
N ALA A 18 2.25 -4.48 -9.61
CA ALA A 18 2.33 -3.46 -10.65
C ALA A 18 1.85 -3.96 -12.02
N GLU A 19 2.15 -5.21 -12.37
CA GLU A 19 1.67 -5.86 -13.62
C GLU A 19 0.17 -6.15 -13.58
N CYS A 20 -0.39 -6.48 -12.41
CA CYS A 20 -1.82 -6.75 -12.26
C CYS A 20 -2.67 -5.47 -12.30
N LEU A 21 -2.15 -4.36 -11.75
CA LEU A 21 -2.87 -3.08 -11.63
C LEU A 21 -2.07 -1.90 -12.20
N PRO A 22 -1.65 -1.95 -13.48
CA PRO A 22 -0.75 -0.96 -14.08
C PRO A 22 -1.38 0.43 -14.21
N ARG A 23 -2.72 0.50 -14.16
CA ARG A 23 -3.46 1.77 -14.19
C ARG A 23 -3.29 2.59 -12.92
N PHE A 24 -3.12 1.93 -11.77
CA PHE A 24 -3.17 2.57 -10.46
C PHE A 24 -1.83 2.60 -9.76
N VAL A 25 -0.99 1.57 -9.97
CA VAL A 25 0.35 1.49 -9.38
C VAL A 25 1.30 2.37 -10.20
N GLN A 26 1.81 3.43 -9.57
CA GLN A 26 2.74 4.37 -10.21
C GLN A 26 4.19 3.93 -10.01
N HIS A 27 4.52 3.48 -8.81
CA HIS A 27 5.86 3.08 -8.47
C HIS A 27 5.86 2.04 -7.36
N VAL A 28 6.84 1.15 -7.38
CA VAL A 28 7.08 0.16 -6.34
C VAL A 28 8.50 0.33 -5.85
N GLN A 29 8.68 0.48 -4.54
CA GLN A 29 9.99 0.66 -3.95
C GLN A 29 10.16 -0.17 -2.68
N MET A 30 11.42 -0.42 -2.31
CA MET A 30 11.77 -1.05 -1.06
C MET A 30 12.37 0.00 -0.13
N SER A 31 11.82 0.11 1.06
CA SER A 31 12.39 0.94 2.12
C SER A 31 13.73 0.39 2.59
N SER A 32 14.55 1.24 3.21
CA SER A 32 15.85 0.87 3.81
C SER A 32 15.72 -0.20 4.90
N THR A 33 14.54 -0.35 5.48
CA THR A 33 14.17 -1.36 6.48
C THR A 33 13.66 -2.69 5.89
N ASN A 34 13.75 -2.90 4.57
CA ASN A 34 13.19 -4.05 3.83
C ASN A 34 11.66 -4.16 3.88
N GLU A 35 10.97 -3.04 3.88
CA GLU A 35 9.51 -2.99 3.73
C GLU A 35 9.14 -2.65 2.29
N LEU A 36 8.16 -3.37 1.73
CA LEU A 36 7.63 -3.09 0.41
C LEU A 36 6.69 -1.89 0.47
N GLU A 37 6.94 -0.89 -0.38
CA GLU A 37 6.10 0.28 -0.53
C GLU A 37 5.53 0.35 -1.96
N ILE A 38 4.22 0.49 -2.06
CA ILE A 38 3.48 0.60 -3.32
C ILE A 38 2.87 1.99 -3.38
N LEU A 39 3.35 2.81 -4.32
CA LEU A 39 2.85 4.16 -4.55
C LEU A 39 1.75 4.11 -5.60
N ILE A 40 0.59 4.63 -5.25
CA ILE A 40 -0.62 4.51 -6.07
C ILE A 40 -1.30 5.86 -6.29
N HIS A 41 -2.00 5.95 -7.42
CA HIS A 41 -2.92 7.05 -7.67
C HIS A 41 -4.14 6.98 -6.72
N PRO A 42 -4.62 8.10 -6.16
CA PRO A 42 -5.75 8.12 -5.22
C PRO A 42 -7.03 7.47 -5.74
N ASP A 43 -7.37 7.66 -7.02
CA ASP A 43 -8.53 7.01 -7.68
C ASP A 43 -8.49 5.46 -7.62
N GLY A 44 -7.30 4.89 -7.48
CA GLY A 44 -7.08 3.45 -7.44
C GLY A 44 -7.07 2.83 -6.05
N LEU A 45 -7.19 3.65 -4.99
CA LEU A 45 -6.99 3.19 -3.61
C LEU A 45 -7.86 1.99 -3.27
N PHE A 46 -9.17 2.09 -3.48
CA PHE A 46 -10.09 0.99 -3.18
C PHE A 46 -9.74 -0.30 -3.93
N SER A 47 -9.47 -0.19 -5.23
CA SER A 47 -9.16 -1.34 -6.09
C SER A 47 -7.86 -2.03 -5.67
N VAL A 48 -6.81 -1.26 -5.36
CA VAL A 48 -5.52 -1.81 -4.93
C VAL A 48 -5.64 -2.47 -3.56
N ILE A 49 -6.33 -1.83 -2.61
CA ILE A 49 -6.51 -2.37 -1.26
C ILE A 49 -7.37 -3.64 -1.30
N ALA A 50 -8.45 -3.66 -2.09
CA ALA A 50 -9.27 -4.86 -2.29
C ALA A 50 -8.47 -6.02 -2.89
N PHE A 51 -7.65 -5.74 -3.91
CA PHE A 51 -6.72 -6.73 -4.47
C PHE A 51 -5.76 -7.29 -3.42
N LEU A 52 -5.15 -6.41 -2.61
CA LEU A 52 -4.21 -6.83 -1.57
C LEU A 52 -4.88 -7.69 -0.49
N LYS A 53 -6.14 -7.40 -0.17
CA LYS A 53 -6.92 -8.16 0.81
C LYS A 53 -7.35 -9.53 0.28
N ASP A 54 -7.95 -9.58 -0.91
CA ASP A 54 -8.70 -10.75 -1.38
C ASP A 54 -7.88 -11.68 -2.29
N HIS A 55 -6.80 -11.20 -2.91
CA HIS A 55 -6.02 -12.04 -3.81
C HIS A 55 -5.27 -13.14 -3.05
N THR A 56 -5.33 -14.36 -3.57
CA THR A 56 -4.64 -15.56 -3.04
C THR A 56 -3.14 -15.36 -2.74
N ASN A 57 -2.44 -14.51 -3.49
CA ASN A 57 -1.01 -14.25 -3.33
C ASN A 57 -0.70 -13.04 -2.44
N ALA A 58 -1.72 -12.27 -2.04
CA ALA A 58 -1.56 -11.04 -1.28
C ALA A 58 -2.13 -11.17 0.15
N GLN A 59 -3.34 -11.71 0.33
CA GLN A 59 -4.00 -12.04 1.62
C GLN A 59 -3.62 -11.12 2.80
N PHE A 60 -3.63 -9.81 2.57
CA PHE A 60 -3.37 -8.80 3.59
C PHE A 60 -4.64 -8.59 4.42
N SER A 61 -4.95 -9.53 5.30
CA SER A 61 -6.22 -9.57 6.02
C SER A 61 -6.32 -8.57 7.17
N SER A 62 -5.21 -7.99 7.63
CA SER A 62 -5.18 -7.09 8.77
C SER A 62 -4.64 -5.70 8.38
N LEU A 63 -5.40 -4.67 8.71
CA LEU A 63 -4.99 -3.27 8.66
C LEU A 63 -4.28 -2.93 9.98
N ALA A 64 -3.00 -2.57 9.91
CA ALA A 64 -2.21 -2.25 11.10
C ALA A 64 -2.41 -0.80 11.54
N ASP A 65 -2.29 0.13 10.59
CA ASP A 65 -2.49 1.57 10.82
C ASP A 65 -2.75 2.31 9.51
N ILE A 66 -3.46 3.43 9.65
CA ILE A 66 -3.65 4.45 8.62
C ILE A 66 -3.06 5.74 9.17
N THR A 67 -2.15 6.35 8.42
CA THR A 67 -1.51 7.60 8.81
C THR A 67 -1.46 8.58 7.64
N ALA A 68 -1.29 9.86 7.96
CA ALA A 68 -1.12 10.92 6.97
C ALA A 68 0.13 11.72 7.31
N ILE A 69 0.94 12.04 6.30
CA ILE A 69 2.12 12.89 6.41
C ILE A 69 1.79 14.20 5.71
N ASP A 70 1.91 15.30 6.44
CA ASP A 70 1.74 16.65 5.91
C ASP A 70 3.09 17.22 5.45
N VAL A 71 3.22 17.51 4.16
CA VAL A 71 4.40 18.12 3.54
C VAL A 71 3.99 19.37 2.75
N PRO A 72 4.03 20.58 3.37
CA PRO A 72 3.54 21.82 2.76
C PRO A 72 4.25 22.25 1.48
N THR A 73 5.45 21.72 1.20
CA THR A 73 6.23 22.07 0.01
C THR A 73 5.80 21.31 -1.24
N ARG A 74 4.93 20.30 -1.12
CA ARG A 74 4.43 19.49 -2.25
C ARG A 74 3.10 20.04 -2.77
N THR A 75 2.85 19.88 -4.07
CA THR A 75 1.54 20.21 -4.68
C THR A 75 0.40 19.43 -4.04
N TYR A 76 0.61 18.14 -3.82
CA TYR A 76 -0.27 17.30 -2.99
C TYR A 76 0.32 17.25 -1.58
N ARG A 77 -0.24 18.09 -0.71
CA ARG A 77 0.24 18.35 0.65
C ARG A 77 0.24 17.10 1.51
N PHE A 78 -0.79 16.26 1.39
CA PHE A 78 -0.97 15.10 2.26
C PHE A 78 -0.55 13.83 1.55
N GLU A 79 0.30 13.04 2.19
CA GLU A 79 0.62 11.68 1.78
C GLU A 79 -0.04 10.71 2.76
N LEU A 80 -0.98 9.92 2.27
CA LEU A 80 -1.69 8.91 3.05
C LEU A 80 -0.95 7.59 2.98
N VAL A 81 -0.77 6.94 4.13
CA VAL A 81 0.00 5.72 4.28
C VAL A 81 -0.85 4.67 4.97
N TYR A 82 -1.07 3.56 4.28
CA TYR A 82 -1.80 2.40 4.76
C TYR A 82 -0.82 1.26 5.00
N ASN A 83 -0.74 0.78 6.24
CA ASN A 83 0.12 -0.35 6.59
C ASN A 83 -0.74 -1.60 6.75
N LEU A 84 -0.44 -2.61 5.93
CA LEU A 84 -1.18 -3.85 5.91
C LEU A 84 -0.29 -5.03 6.31
N LEU A 85 -0.90 -6.00 6.97
CA LEU A 85 -0.26 -7.22 7.44
C LEU A 85 -0.97 -8.45 6.86
N SER A 86 -0.20 -9.30 6.18
CA SER A 86 -0.64 -10.65 5.82
C SER A 86 -0.20 -11.62 6.91
N LEU A 87 -1.17 -12.19 7.62
CA LEU A 87 -0.92 -13.22 8.64
C LEU A 87 -0.47 -14.54 8.01
N ARG A 88 -0.99 -14.86 6.82
CA ARG A 88 -0.66 -16.10 6.10
C ARG A 88 0.79 -16.12 5.63
N PHE A 89 1.25 -15.01 5.07
CA PHE A 89 2.61 -14.89 4.54
C PHE A 89 3.58 -14.21 5.52
N ASN A 90 3.10 -13.86 6.72
CA ASN A 90 3.82 -13.10 7.74
C ASN A 90 4.61 -11.92 7.14
N SER A 91 3.94 -11.17 6.26
CA SER A 91 4.55 -10.14 5.43
C SER A 91 3.81 -8.83 5.60
N ARG A 92 4.53 -7.72 5.51
CA ARG A 92 3.99 -6.36 5.62
C ARG A 92 4.16 -5.62 4.31
N VAL A 93 3.16 -4.81 3.97
CA VAL A 93 3.21 -3.91 2.82
C VAL A 93 2.68 -2.54 3.23
N ARG A 94 3.25 -1.51 2.63
CA ARG A 94 2.86 -0.12 2.82
C ARG A 94 2.31 0.41 1.51
N VAL A 95 1.07 0.85 1.50
CA VAL A 95 0.44 1.50 0.35
C VAL A 95 0.44 2.99 0.61
N LYS A 96 1.01 3.76 -0.33
CA LYS A 96 1.11 5.21 -0.22
C LYS A 96 0.29 5.86 -1.33
N THR A 97 -0.53 6.81 -0.97
CA THR A 97 -1.22 7.68 -1.91
C THR A 97 -1.12 9.13 -1.47
N TYR A 98 -1.63 10.05 -2.26
CA TYR A 98 -1.51 11.48 -2.01
C TYR A 98 -2.83 12.19 -2.25
N THR A 99 -3.02 13.30 -1.56
CA THR A 99 -4.17 14.19 -1.76
C THR A 99 -3.82 15.63 -1.41
N ASP A 100 -4.72 16.55 -1.78
CA ASP A 100 -4.69 17.95 -1.37
C ASP A 100 -5.78 18.22 -0.30
N GLU A 101 -6.00 19.49 0.01
CA GLU A 101 -6.94 19.93 1.06
C GLU A 101 -8.42 19.83 0.64
N MET A 102 -8.69 19.72 -0.66
CA MET A 102 -10.03 19.87 -1.22
C MET A 102 -10.54 18.56 -1.83
N THR A 103 -9.64 17.66 -2.23
CA THR A 103 -9.92 16.42 -2.93
C THR A 103 -10.17 15.31 -1.91
N PRO A 104 -11.40 14.75 -1.87
CA PRO A 104 -11.68 13.64 -1.00
C PRO A 104 -11.01 12.37 -1.51
N VAL A 105 -10.60 11.50 -0.58
CA VAL A 105 -10.05 10.17 -0.88
C VAL A 105 -11.09 9.11 -0.54
N ALA A 106 -11.17 8.06 -1.35
CA ALA A 106 -12.10 6.95 -1.13
C ALA A 106 -11.83 6.27 0.23
N SER A 107 -12.89 6.01 0.99
CA SER A 107 -12.79 5.25 2.24
C SER A 107 -12.53 3.77 1.96
N ILE A 108 -11.92 3.08 2.93
CA ILE A 108 -11.68 1.64 2.90
C ILE A 108 -12.44 0.89 4.03
N CYS A 109 -13.39 1.54 4.69
CA CYS A 109 -14.17 0.93 5.78
C CYS A 109 -14.90 -0.34 5.34
N ASP A 110 -15.36 -0.41 4.09
CA ASP A 110 -16.03 -1.60 3.54
C ASP A 110 -15.09 -2.81 3.39
N LEU A 111 -13.76 -2.55 3.36
CA LEU A 111 -12.74 -3.59 3.22
C LEU A 111 -12.18 -3.99 4.59
N TYR A 112 -11.95 -3.02 5.47
CA TYR A 112 -11.46 -3.22 6.84
C TYR A 112 -12.31 -2.44 7.84
N ASP A 113 -12.99 -3.17 8.73
CA ASP A 113 -13.74 -2.57 9.83
C ASP A 113 -12.86 -1.70 10.75
N ALA A 114 -11.56 -2.00 10.83
CA ALA A 114 -10.58 -1.24 11.61
C ALA A 114 -10.27 0.17 11.07
N ALA A 115 -10.83 0.55 9.91
CA ALA A 115 -10.61 1.85 9.30
C ALA A 115 -11.63 2.94 9.73
N ASN A 116 -12.59 2.60 10.60
CA ASN A 116 -13.66 3.48 11.08
C ASN A 116 -13.44 3.96 12.51
#